data_AF-A0A382ZZ70-F1
#
_entry.id   AF-A0A382ZZ70-F1
#
_cell.length_a   1.000
_cell.length_b   1.000
_cell.length_c   1.000
_cell.angle_alpha   90.00
_cell.angle_beta   90.00
_cell.angle_gamma   90.00
#
_symmetry.space_group_name_H-M   'P 1'
#
loop_
_entity.id
_entity.type
_entity.pdbx_description
1 polymer ?
#
loop_
_entity_poly.entity_id
_entity_poly.type
_entity_poly.pdbx_seq_one_letter_code
_entity_poly.pdbx_strand_id
1 'polypeptide(L)'
;FVDSLEPDRVIELHLLELFGIWVDFMVQQKKPFDLSLNIKMPDLLKLGSLGHIKFQNYSKDKLLWSISYNGADILSFAEKEHIITVNPLINNYSEGNLNRDFSINFRYNNSSFEIPVNDNALCEPYYANAAIVRSESKCKQWCENVLIPAMDILNGIDEILTQECLLLNPIILPLHSGSIGFGSASSEDILGLAYLPGVDTRYDVAECFLHEALHQKLFRIETGINFFENNSPKEEKYYSPWRTDPRPLQMILH
;
A
#
# COMPACT_ATOMS: atom_id res chain seq x y z
N PHE A 1 -3.18 -4.20 -3.75
CA PHE A 1 -2.63 -4.15 -2.37
C PHE A 1 -1.70 -5.33 -2.13
N VAL A 2 -0.68 -5.15 -1.29
CA VAL A 2 0.28 -6.21 -0.97
C VAL A 2 0.38 -6.43 0.54
N ASP A 3 0.55 -7.67 0.99
CA ASP A 3 0.79 -8.03 2.40
C ASP A 3 2.27 -8.31 2.71
N SER A 4 3.15 -8.16 1.71
CA SER A 4 4.60 -8.40 1.77
C SER A 4 5.34 -7.36 0.92
N LEU A 5 6.66 -7.30 1.08
CA LEU A 5 7.59 -6.55 0.23
C LEU A 5 8.30 -7.44 -0.82
N GLU A 6 8.06 -8.75 -0.78
CA GLU A 6 8.73 -9.73 -1.66
C GLU A 6 8.26 -9.62 -3.12
N PRO A 7 9.15 -9.51 -4.13
CA PRO A 7 8.79 -9.26 -5.53
C PRO A 7 7.73 -10.21 -6.12
N ASP A 8 7.84 -11.50 -5.84
CA ASP A 8 6.93 -12.53 -6.38
C ASP A 8 5.55 -12.53 -5.72
N ARG A 9 5.39 -11.80 -4.60
CA ARG A 9 4.14 -11.77 -3.84
C ARG A 9 3.00 -11.09 -4.58
N VAL A 10 3.30 -10.08 -5.41
CA VAL A 10 2.27 -9.32 -6.12
C VAL A 10 1.45 -10.21 -7.05
N ILE A 11 2.10 -11.13 -7.76
CA ILE A 11 1.39 -12.07 -8.64
C ILE A 11 0.49 -13.00 -7.81
N GLU A 12 1.01 -13.55 -6.71
CA GLU A 12 0.24 -14.41 -5.82
C GLU A 12 -0.99 -13.70 -5.24
N LEU A 13 -0.89 -12.41 -4.90
CA LEU A 13 -2.02 -11.66 -4.37
C LEU A 13 -3.08 -11.32 -5.41
N HIS A 14 -2.70 -11.01 -6.65
CA HIS A 14 -3.68 -10.88 -7.72
C HIS A 14 -4.40 -12.21 -7.97
N LEU A 15 -3.67 -13.34 -7.91
CA LEU A 15 -4.28 -14.67 -7.99
C LEU A 15 -5.24 -14.92 -6.82
N LEU A 16 -4.89 -14.50 -5.60
CA LEU A 16 -5.75 -14.62 -4.43
C LEU A 16 -7.00 -13.73 -4.51
N GLU A 17 -6.89 -12.54 -5.10
CA GLU A 17 -8.03 -11.65 -5.31
C GLU A 17 -8.99 -12.21 -6.37
N LEU A 18 -8.46 -12.67 -7.51
CA LEU A 18 -9.24 -13.37 -8.53
C LEU A 18 -9.88 -14.64 -7.96
N PHE A 19 -9.13 -15.37 -7.13
CA PHE A 19 -9.63 -16.53 -6.43
C PHE A 19 -10.78 -16.16 -5.47
N GLY A 20 -10.66 -15.09 -4.70
CA GLY A 20 -11.72 -14.60 -3.82
C GLY A 20 -13.00 -14.23 -4.57
N ILE A 21 -12.88 -13.58 -5.74
CA ILE A 21 -14.00 -13.29 -6.65
C ILE A 21 -14.62 -14.59 -7.18
N TRP A 22 -13.79 -15.55 -7.59
CA TRP A 22 -14.27 -16.84 -8.10
C TRP A 22 -15.00 -17.66 -7.03
N VAL A 23 -14.49 -17.68 -5.80
CA VAL A 23 -15.16 -18.33 -4.65
C VAL A 23 -16.51 -17.68 -4.38
N ASP A 24 -16.58 -16.35 -4.33
CA ASP A 24 -17.85 -15.61 -4.17
C ASP A 24 -18.86 -16.00 -5.26
N PHE A 25 -18.41 -16.03 -6.53
CA PHE A 25 -19.24 -16.48 -7.64
C PHE A 25 -19.74 -17.93 -7.47
N MET A 26 -18.87 -18.87 -7.11
CA MET A 26 -19.25 -20.27 -6.94
C MET A 26 -20.24 -20.46 -5.77
N VAL A 27 -20.04 -19.74 -4.68
CA VAL A 27 -20.92 -19.75 -3.50
C VAL A 27 -22.29 -19.16 -3.85
N GLN A 28 -22.35 -18.01 -4.54
CA GLN A 28 -23.61 -17.41 -5.00
C GLN A 28 -24.38 -18.34 -5.94
N GLN A 29 -23.67 -19.07 -6.81
CA GLN A 29 -24.26 -20.07 -7.71
C GLN A 29 -24.57 -21.41 -7.03
N LYS A 30 -24.26 -21.57 -5.73
CA LYS A 30 -24.39 -22.83 -4.97
C LYS A 30 -23.69 -24.01 -5.66
N LYS A 31 -22.61 -23.75 -6.38
CA LYS A 31 -21.85 -24.77 -7.11
C LYS A 31 -20.75 -25.32 -6.20
N PRO A 32 -20.78 -26.61 -5.86
CA PRO A 32 -19.73 -27.20 -5.04
C PRO A 32 -18.40 -27.20 -5.79
N PHE A 33 -17.31 -27.08 -5.05
CA PHE A 33 -15.96 -27.22 -5.58
C PHE A 33 -15.01 -27.76 -4.53
N ASP A 34 -13.93 -28.36 -5.01
CA ASP A 34 -12.76 -28.77 -4.22
C ASP A 34 -11.52 -28.42 -5.03
N LEU A 35 -10.61 -27.66 -4.42
CA LEU A 35 -9.40 -27.16 -5.05
C LEU A 35 -8.23 -27.25 -4.08
N SER A 36 -7.06 -27.59 -4.62
CA SER A 36 -5.80 -27.49 -3.88
C SER A 36 -4.91 -26.42 -4.49
N LEU A 37 -4.45 -25.46 -3.66
CA LEU A 37 -3.58 -24.36 -4.06
C LEU A 37 -2.31 -24.37 -3.23
N ASN A 38 -1.15 -24.37 -3.90
CA ASN A 38 0.14 -24.18 -3.23
C ASN A 38 0.47 -22.68 -3.22
N ILE A 39 0.08 -21.99 -2.14
CA ILE A 39 0.20 -20.53 -2.03
C ILE A 39 0.43 -20.09 -0.58
N LYS A 40 1.06 -18.94 -0.40
CA LYS A 40 1.17 -18.27 0.90
C LYS A 40 -0.14 -17.52 1.17
N MET A 41 -0.90 -17.88 2.20
CA MET A 41 -2.15 -17.18 2.51
C MET A 41 -1.88 -15.79 3.13
N PRO A 42 -2.64 -14.76 2.76
CA PRO A 42 -2.48 -13.42 3.32
C PRO A 42 -3.11 -13.33 4.70
N ASP A 43 -2.68 -12.37 5.54
CA ASP A 43 -3.27 -12.14 6.87
C ASP A 43 -4.79 -11.90 6.82
N LEU A 44 -5.24 -11.29 5.73
CA LEU A 44 -6.63 -10.99 5.46
C LEU A 44 -6.94 -11.34 4.00
N LEU A 45 -7.89 -12.24 3.77
CA LEU A 45 -8.38 -12.60 2.44
C LEU A 45 -9.79 -12.05 2.26
N LYS A 46 -10.01 -11.25 1.22
CA LYS A 46 -11.34 -10.78 0.83
C LYS A 46 -12.00 -11.81 -0.10
N LEU A 47 -13.22 -12.21 0.21
CA LEU A 47 -14.02 -13.14 -0.59
C LEU A 47 -15.25 -12.45 -1.19
N GLY A 48 -15.01 -11.44 -2.02
CA GLY A 48 -16.09 -10.68 -2.67
C GLY A 48 -17.13 -10.17 -1.67
N SER A 49 -18.40 -10.55 -1.88
CA SER A 49 -19.52 -10.19 -1.01
C SER A 49 -19.55 -10.92 0.35
N LEU A 50 -18.81 -12.01 0.51
CA LEU A 50 -18.77 -12.81 1.74
C LEU A 50 -17.93 -12.16 2.86
N GLY A 51 -17.26 -11.03 2.58
CA GLY A 51 -16.46 -10.29 3.55
C GLY A 51 -14.99 -10.73 3.59
N HIS A 52 -14.38 -10.64 4.79
CA HIS A 52 -12.96 -10.93 4.99
C HIS A 52 -12.75 -12.13 5.92
N ILE A 53 -11.77 -12.96 5.60
CA ILE A 53 -11.27 -14.05 6.45
C ILE A 53 -9.90 -13.67 6.99
N LYS A 54 -9.71 -13.83 8.31
CA LYS A 54 -8.44 -13.57 8.98
C LYS A 54 -7.61 -14.86 9.08
N PHE A 55 -6.32 -14.77 8.71
CA PHE A 55 -5.33 -15.85 8.78
C PHE A 55 -4.18 -15.51 9.75
N GLN A 56 -4.48 -14.80 10.84
CA GLN A 56 -3.47 -14.12 11.68
C GLN A 56 -2.50 -15.03 12.46
N ASN A 57 -2.66 -16.37 12.43
CA ASN A 57 -1.82 -17.32 13.18
C ASN A 57 -1.25 -18.47 12.33
N TYR A 58 -1.30 -18.38 11.00
CA TYR A 58 -0.82 -19.45 10.13
C TYR A 58 0.63 -19.23 9.68
N SER A 59 1.31 -20.32 9.35
CA SER A 59 2.67 -20.23 8.78
C SER A 59 2.66 -19.33 7.54
N LYS A 60 3.68 -18.47 7.48
CA LYS A 60 3.90 -17.51 6.39
C LYS A 60 4.66 -18.12 5.22
N ASP A 61 4.85 -19.42 5.22
CA ASP A 61 5.44 -20.16 4.12
C ASP A 61 4.40 -20.49 3.05
N LYS A 62 4.87 -20.86 1.87
CA LYS A 62 4.03 -21.38 0.80
C LYS A 62 3.58 -22.79 1.16
N LEU A 63 2.28 -22.98 1.35
CA LEU A 63 1.70 -24.25 1.82
C LEU A 63 0.63 -24.73 0.84
N LEU A 64 0.39 -26.05 0.85
CA LEU A 64 -0.70 -26.65 0.10
C LEU A 64 -2.00 -26.52 0.90
N TRP A 65 -2.88 -25.64 0.44
CA TRP A 65 -4.20 -25.42 1.00
C TRP A 65 -5.26 -26.21 0.24
N SER A 66 -6.07 -26.97 0.96
CA SER A 66 -7.29 -27.59 0.44
C SER A 66 -8.47 -26.67 0.73
N ILE A 67 -9.16 -26.23 -0.32
CA ILE A 67 -10.27 -25.27 -0.23
C ILE A 67 -11.49 -25.91 -0.86
N SER A 68 -12.56 -26.06 -0.08
CA SER A 68 -13.76 -26.75 -0.55
C SER A 68 -15.02 -26.02 -0.14
N TYR A 69 -16.02 -26.08 -1.00
CA TYR A 69 -17.37 -25.61 -0.72
C TYR A 69 -18.36 -26.72 -1.03
N ASN A 70 -19.21 -27.05 -0.06
CA ASN A 70 -20.16 -28.17 -0.18
C ASN A 70 -21.44 -27.84 -0.98
N GLY A 71 -21.57 -26.61 -1.52
CA GLY A 71 -22.73 -26.19 -2.30
C GLY A 71 -23.91 -25.66 -1.48
N ALA A 72 -23.82 -25.66 -0.15
CA ALA A 72 -24.90 -25.19 0.71
C ALA A 72 -24.40 -24.29 1.85
N ASP A 73 -23.51 -24.80 2.70
CA ASP A 73 -23.40 -24.28 4.07
C ASP A 73 -21.97 -24.06 4.56
N ILE A 74 -20.97 -24.70 3.95
CA ILE A 74 -19.61 -24.71 4.50
C ILE A 74 -18.61 -24.46 3.37
N LEU A 75 -17.90 -23.33 3.49
CA LEU A 75 -16.64 -23.06 2.80
C LEU A 75 -15.50 -23.35 3.78
N SER A 76 -14.60 -24.27 3.44
CA SER A 76 -13.47 -24.64 4.28
C SER A 76 -12.14 -24.29 3.62
N PHE A 77 -11.18 -23.85 4.43
CA PHE A 77 -9.77 -23.69 4.08
C PHE A 77 -8.97 -24.56 5.03
N ALA A 78 -8.24 -25.54 4.51
CA ALA A 78 -7.50 -26.50 5.31
C ALA A 78 -6.01 -26.56 4.92
N GLU A 79 -5.13 -26.55 5.92
CA GLU A 79 -3.71 -26.89 5.80
C GLU A 79 -3.35 -27.85 6.93
N LYS A 80 -3.00 -29.10 6.60
CA LYS A 80 -2.71 -30.16 7.58
C LYS A 80 -3.81 -30.29 8.65
N GLU A 81 -3.51 -29.97 9.91
CA GLU A 81 -4.44 -30.06 11.05
C GLU A 81 -5.28 -28.77 11.24
N HIS A 82 -4.98 -27.71 10.50
CA HIS A 82 -5.67 -26.44 10.60
C HIS A 82 -6.82 -26.39 9.61
N ILE A 83 -8.03 -26.15 10.11
CA ILE A 83 -9.24 -26.01 9.28
C ILE A 83 -9.97 -24.74 9.72
N ILE A 84 -10.15 -23.82 8.76
CA ILE A 84 -11.03 -22.66 8.89
C ILE A 84 -12.30 -22.96 8.14
N THR A 85 -13.45 -22.88 8.81
CA THR A 85 -14.77 -23.00 8.17
C THR A 85 -15.50 -21.68 8.25
N VAL A 86 -16.01 -21.23 7.11
CA VAL A 86 -16.89 -20.07 6.98
C VAL A 86 -18.26 -20.56 6.57
N ASN A 87 -19.30 -20.11 7.29
CA ASN A 87 -20.67 -20.30 6.87
C ASN A 87 -21.06 -19.14 5.95
N PRO A 88 -21.27 -19.37 4.64
CA PRO A 88 -21.57 -18.31 3.69
C PRO A 88 -23.04 -17.84 3.74
N LEU A 89 -23.94 -18.60 4.38
CA LEU A 89 -25.35 -18.22 4.54
C LEU A 89 -25.58 -17.24 5.68
N ILE A 90 -24.70 -17.28 6.69
CA ILE A 90 -24.60 -16.20 7.65
C ILE A 90 -23.86 -15.11 6.89
N ASN A 91 -24.62 -14.13 6.40
CA ASN A 91 -24.07 -12.83 6.02
C ASN A 91 -23.24 -12.35 7.21
N ASN A 92 -21.94 -12.63 7.20
CA ASN A 92 -20.97 -11.93 8.02
C ASN A 92 -20.80 -10.54 7.39
N TYR A 93 -21.90 -9.78 7.29
CA TYR A 93 -21.83 -8.43 7.80
C TYR A 93 -21.45 -8.64 9.26
N SER A 94 -20.15 -8.65 9.53
CA SER A 94 -19.65 -8.44 10.86
C SER A 94 -20.37 -7.19 11.37
N GLU A 95 -21.39 -7.42 12.21
CA GLU A 95 -21.99 -6.37 13.02
C GLU A 95 -20.82 -5.68 13.74
N GLY A 96 -20.64 -4.40 13.43
CA GLY A 96 -19.61 -3.58 14.05
C GLY A 96 -18.23 -3.70 13.40
N ASN A 97 -18.02 -2.99 12.31
CA ASN A 97 -16.73 -2.32 12.10
C ASN A 97 -16.99 -0.85 11.69
N LEU A 98 -17.74 -0.15 12.55
CA LEU A 98 -17.67 1.32 12.66
C LEU A 98 -16.44 1.77 13.46
N ASN A 99 -15.58 0.84 13.88
CA ASN A 99 -14.23 1.17 14.28
C ASN A 99 -13.48 1.54 12.99
N ARG A 100 -13.18 2.83 12.82
CA ARG A 100 -12.13 3.30 11.91
C ARG A 100 -10.87 2.54 12.32
N ASP A 101 -10.57 1.42 11.67
CA ASP A 101 -9.38 0.63 11.97
C ASP A 101 -8.17 1.54 11.75
N PHE A 102 -7.52 1.89 12.86
CA PHE A 102 -6.68 3.08 12.98
C PHE A 102 -5.47 3.05 12.04
N SER A 103 -5.11 4.23 11.53
CA SER A 103 -3.77 4.49 10.98
C SER A 103 -2.71 4.10 12.02
N ILE A 104 -1.59 3.56 11.54
CA ILE A 104 -0.43 3.33 12.40
C ILE A 104 0.26 4.67 12.59
N ASN A 105 0.24 5.19 13.82
CA ASN A 105 0.83 6.49 14.12
C ASN A 105 2.25 6.32 14.65
N PHE A 106 3.19 7.06 14.07
CA PHE A 106 4.58 7.11 14.50
C PHE A 106 4.94 8.51 14.99
N ARG A 107 5.90 8.58 15.91
CA ARG A 107 6.54 9.83 16.31
C ARG A 107 7.99 9.79 15.92
N TYR A 108 8.46 10.90 15.36
CA TYR A 108 9.86 11.13 15.03
C TYR A 108 10.22 12.54 15.50
N ASN A 109 11.17 12.62 16.43
CA ASN A 109 11.50 13.85 17.16
C ASN A 109 10.23 14.54 17.72
N ASN A 110 9.98 15.80 17.33
CA ASN A 110 8.84 16.60 17.78
C ASN A 110 7.63 16.53 16.83
N SER A 111 7.65 15.62 15.86
CA SER A 111 6.62 15.49 14.83
C SER A 111 6.03 14.08 14.80
N SER A 112 4.89 13.94 14.12
CA SER A 112 4.20 12.67 13.94
C SER A 112 3.77 12.48 12.50
N PHE A 113 3.75 11.24 12.05
CA PHE A 113 3.21 10.83 10.77
C PHE A 113 2.40 9.55 10.92
N GLU A 114 1.57 9.27 9.91
CA GLU A 114 0.71 8.10 9.91
C GLU A 114 0.90 7.21 8.68
N ILE A 115 0.68 5.91 8.87
CA ILE A 115 0.57 4.90 7.81
C ILE A 115 -0.86 4.35 7.84
N PRO A 116 -1.77 4.85 6.98
CA PRO A 116 -3.20 4.55 7.04
C PRO A 116 -3.56 3.24 6.31
N VAL A 117 -3.00 2.11 6.75
CA VAL A 117 -3.12 0.81 6.06
C VAL A 117 -4.56 0.30 5.86
N ASN A 118 -5.54 0.85 6.58
CA ASN A 118 -6.95 0.46 6.51
C ASN A 118 -7.85 1.52 5.85
N ASP A 119 -7.32 2.69 5.52
CA ASP A 119 -8.10 3.74 4.87
C ASP A 119 -8.19 3.48 3.37
N ASN A 120 -9.38 3.09 2.89
CA ASN A 120 -9.56 2.76 1.48
C ASN A 120 -9.43 3.98 0.56
N ALA A 121 -9.73 5.20 1.03
CA ALA A 121 -9.63 6.40 0.21
C ALA A 121 -8.16 6.80 0.01
N LEU A 122 -7.36 6.72 1.07
CA LEU A 122 -5.92 7.00 1.01
C LEU A 122 -5.11 5.87 0.38
N CYS A 123 -5.62 4.64 0.47
CA CYS A 123 -5.01 3.48 -0.18
C CYS A 123 -5.47 3.31 -1.65
N GLU A 124 -6.09 4.29 -2.30
CA GLU A 124 -6.62 4.09 -3.64
C GLU A 124 -5.49 3.90 -4.68
N PRO A 125 -5.45 2.77 -5.43
CA PRO A 125 -4.37 2.45 -6.37
C PRO A 125 -4.18 3.45 -7.51
N TYR A 126 -5.17 4.30 -7.82
CA TYR A 126 -5.03 5.31 -8.88
C TYR A 126 -3.96 6.37 -8.58
N TYR A 127 -3.64 6.59 -7.31
CA TYR A 127 -2.62 7.56 -6.89
C TYR A 127 -1.24 6.94 -6.70
N ALA A 128 -1.12 5.62 -6.76
CA ALA A 128 0.13 4.89 -6.56
C ALA A 128 0.65 4.31 -7.88
N ASN A 129 1.94 4.44 -8.13
CA ASN A 129 2.62 3.83 -9.29
C ASN A 129 2.99 2.35 -9.08
N ALA A 130 2.74 1.81 -7.89
CA ALA A 130 2.94 0.41 -7.53
C ALA A 130 1.92 -0.02 -6.46
N ALA A 131 1.89 -1.32 -6.15
CA ALA A 131 0.92 -1.84 -5.21
C ALA A 131 1.25 -1.41 -3.76
N ILE A 132 0.30 -0.78 -3.08
CA ILE A 132 0.45 -0.32 -1.70
C ILE A 132 0.48 -1.50 -0.72
N VAL A 133 1.40 -1.47 0.23
CA VAL A 133 1.56 -2.50 1.27
C VAL A 133 0.61 -2.18 2.44
N ARG A 134 -0.25 -3.13 2.79
CA ARG A 134 -1.31 -2.94 3.82
C ARG A 134 -1.19 -3.86 5.03
N SER A 135 -0.17 -4.73 5.09
CA SER A 135 0.06 -5.53 6.29
C SER A 135 0.60 -4.63 7.41
N GLU A 136 -0.17 -4.46 8.47
CA GLU A 136 0.20 -3.62 9.63
C GLU A 136 1.57 -4.01 10.20
N SER A 137 1.81 -5.32 10.34
CA SER A 137 3.08 -5.84 10.85
C SER A 137 4.26 -5.48 9.94
N LYS A 138 4.08 -5.56 8.63
CA LYS A 138 5.13 -5.23 7.65
C LYS A 138 5.37 -3.73 7.57
N CYS A 139 4.32 -2.92 7.63
CA CYS A 139 4.45 -1.47 7.68
C CYS A 139 5.19 -1.02 8.95
N LYS A 140 4.89 -1.61 10.12
CA LYS A 140 5.65 -1.36 11.36
C LYS A 140 7.11 -1.76 11.22
N GLN A 141 7.37 -2.98 10.75
CA GLN A 141 8.73 -3.48 10.56
C GLN A 141 9.54 -2.59 9.60
N TRP A 142 8.96 -2.21 8.46
CA TRP A 142 9.63 -1.34 7.49
C TRP A 142 9.87 0.06 8.07
N CYS A 143 8.89 0.62 8.79
CA CYS A 143 9.03 1.93 9.40
C CYS A 143 10.19 1.96 10.41
N GLU A 144 10.24 0.99 11.32
CA GLU A 144 11.25 0.90 12.37
C GLU A 144 12.65 0.61 11.84
N ASN A 145 12.77 -0.26 10.83
CA ASN A 145 14.07 -0.72 10.34
C ASN A 145 14.61 0.08 9.15
N VAL A 146 13.77 0.84 8.45
CA VAL A 146 14.15 1.52 7.21
C VAL A 146 13.76 2.99 7.23
N LEU A 147 12.48 3.33 7.39
CA LEU A 147 12.03 4.73 7.28
C LEU A 147 12.62 5.63 8.36
N ILE A 148 12.57 5.21 9.63
CA ILE A 148 13.15 5.97 10.74
C ILE A 148 14.68 6.12 10.55
N PRO A 149 15.45 5.04 10.27
CA PRO A 149 16.86 5.16 9.93
C PRO A 149 17.15 6.03 8.69
N ALA A 150 16.24 6.07 7.71
CA ALA A 150 16.35 6.95 6.54
C ALA A 150 16.18 8.43 6.95
N MET A 151 15.20 8.72 7.80
CA MET A 151 15.03 10.05 8.39
C MET A 151 16.24 10.45 9.24
N ASP A 152 16.85 9.51 9.98
CA ASP A 152 18.07 9.78 10.77
C ASP A 152 19.27 10.20 9.90
N ILE A 153 19.39 9.64 8.68
CA ILE A 153 20.41 10.05 7.72
C ILE A 153 20.21 11.52 7.33
N LEU A 154 18.98 11.89 6.95
CA LEU A 154 18.67 13.28 6.58
C LEU A 154 18.83 14.22 7.78
N ASN A 155 18.41 13.79 8.98
CA ASN A 155 18.50 14.57 10.20
C ASN A 155 19.96 14.85 10.59
N GLY A 156 20.86 13.91 10.31
CA GLY A 156 22.30 14.10 10.48
C GLY A 156 22.93 15.09 9.49
N ILE A 157 22.26 15.38 8.37
CA ILE A 157 22.68 16.37 7.37
C ILE A 157 22.05 17.74 7.69
N ASP A 158 20.73 17.78 7.84
CA ASP A 158 19.94 18.96 8.16
C ASP A 158 18.65 18.57 8.91
N GLU A 159 18.66 18.83 10.22
CA GLU A 159 17.52 18.58 11.11
C GLU A 159 16.29 19.40 10.73
N ILE A 160 16.47 20.67 10.34
CA ILE A 160 15.36 21.57 10.02
C ILE A 160 14.68 21.08 8.74
N LEU A 161 15.47 20.76 7.71
CA LEU A 161 14.95 20.20 6.46
C LEU A 161 14.18 18.89 6.71
N THR A 162 14.70 18.03 7.57
CA THR A 162 14.03 16.75 7.89
C THR A 162 12.69 16.97 8.57
N GLN A 163 12.62 17.93 9.50
CA GLN A 163 11.35 18.32 10.12
C GLN A 163 10.38 18.91 9.10
N GLU A 164 10.85 19.77 8.18
CA GLU A 164 10.02 20.28 7.08
C GLU A 164 9.48 19.14 6.21
N CYS A 165 10.31 18.17 5.84
CA CYS A 165 9.89 17.03 5.02
C CYS A 165 8.75 16.25 5.69
N LEU A 166 8.84 16.05 7.01
CA LEU A 166 7.81 15.35 7.77
C LEU A 166 6.51 16.13 7.89
N LEU A 167 6.59 17.46 8.03
CA LEU A 167 5.41 18.34 8.00
C LEU A 167 4.75 18.38 6.62
N LEU A 168 5.54 18.23 5.56
CA LEU A 168 5.06 18.17 4.19
C LEU A 168 4.44 16.81 3.85
N ASN A 169 4.91 15.73 4.48
CA ASN A 169 4.49 14.33 4.27
C ASN A 169 3.96 13.68 5.57
N PRO A 170 2.88 14.17 6.18
CA PRO A 170 2.32 13.58 7.39
C PRO A 170 1.70 12.19 7.17
N ILE A 171 1.42 11.81 5.92
CA ILE A 171 0.84 10.52 5.57
C ILE A 171 1.79 9.79 4.62
N ILE A 172 2.27 8.62 5.04
CA ILE A 172 3.29 7.86 4.32
C ILE A 172 2.80 6.43 4.10
N LEU A 173 2.82 5.97 2.84
CA LEU A 173 2.46 4.60 2.48
C LEU A 173 3.63 3.90 1.77
N PRO A 174 4.06 2.72 2.24
CA PRO A 174 5.06 1.94 1.53
C PRO A 174 4.48 1.28 0.28
N LEU A 175 5.19 1.43 -0.82
CA LEU A 175 4.93 0.77 -2.09
C LEU A 175 5.74 -0.50 -2.21
N HIS A 176 5.08 -1.56 -2.63
CA HIS A 176 5.78 -2.77 -3.01
C HIS A 176 6.74 -2.50 -4.18
N SER A 177 7.97 -2.98 -4.05
CA SER A 177 9.01 -2.82 -5.05
C SER A 177 9.29 -4.16 -5.73
N GLY A 178 9.23 -4.16 -7.07
CA GLY A 178 9.54 -5.34 -7.88
C GLY A 178 11.06 -5.52 -8.07
N SER A 179 11.43 -6.48 -8.92
CA SER A 179 12.84 -6.82 -9.19
C SER A 179 13.56 -5.87 -10.17
N ILE A 180 12.83 -5.00 -10.88
CA ILE A 180 13.35 -4.17 -11.98
C ILE A 180 13.61 -2.70 -11.55
N GLY A 181 13.17 -2.33 -10.35
CA GLY A 181 13.33 -0.98 -9.80
C GLY A 181 12.30 -0.70 -8.70
N PHE A 182 12.51 0.40 -7.99
CA PHE A 182 11.59 0.90 -6.98
C PHE A 182 11.13 2.31 -7.36
N GLY A 183 9.93 2.67 -6.92
CA GLY A 183 9.32 3.96 -7.21
C GLY A 183 8.83 4.62 -5.93
N SER A 184 8.82 5.95 -5.96
CA SER A 184 8.06 6.79 -5.06
C SER A 184 7.03 7.57 -5.86
N ALA A 185 6.04 8.13 -5.18
CA ALA A 185 5.05 9.01 -5.78
C ALA A 185 4.43 9.92 -4.74
N SER A 186 3.86 11.03 -5.21
CA SER A 186 3.00 11.92 -4.44
C SER A 186 1.89 12.41 -5.36
N SER A 187 0.79 12.86 -4.76
CA SER A 187 -0.38 13.32 -5.49
C SER A 187 -0.63 14.80 -5.21
N GLU A 188 -0.85 15.58 -6.28
CA GLU A 188 -1.31 16.97 -6.18
C GLU A 188 -2.75 17.07 -5.63
N ASP A 189 -3.57 16.03 -5.83
CA ASP A 189 -4.95 15.97 -5.33
C ASP A 189 -5.03 15.72 -3.82
N ILE A 190 -3.99 15.10 -3.25
CA ILE A 190 -3.93 14.72 -1.82
C ILE A 190 -2.66 15.28 -1.19
N LEU A 191 -2.73 16.55 -0.80
CA LEU A 191 -1.64 17.22 -0.10
C LEU A 191 -1.29 16.49 1.20
N GLY A 192 -0.01 16.19 1.37
CA GLY A 192 0.51 15.49 2.53
C GLY A 192 0.68 13.99 2.40
N LEU A 193 0.21 13.40 1.29
CA LEU A 193 0.37 11.98 1.00
C LEU A 193 1.63 11.71 0.19
N ALA A 194 2.50 10.86 0.73
CA ALA A 194 3.68 10.36 0.05
C ALA A 194 3.66 8.83 0.01
N TYR A 195 4.04 8.31 -1.15
CA TYR A 195 4.28 6.90 -1.40
C TYR A 195 5.78 6.68 -1.51
N LEU A 196 6.34 5.85 -0.64
CA LEU A 196 7.78 5.59 -0.58
C LEU A 196 8.08 4.14 -0.94
N PRO A 197 9.28 3.83 -1.45
CA PRO A 197 9.63 2.46 -1.78
C PRO A 197 9.74 1.61 -0.51
N GLY A 198 8.94 0.55 -0.45
CA GLY A 198 9.00 -0.51 0.56
C GLY A 198 10.19 -1.44 0.32
N VAL A 199 11.40 -0.90 0.32
CA VAL A 199 12.67 -1.62 0.18
C VAL A 199 13.45 -1.62 1.50
N ASP A 200 14.48 -2.45 1.61
CA ASP A 200 15.33 -2.54 2.82
C ASP A 200 16.49 -1.52 2.81
N THR A 201 16.63 -0.73 1.75
CA THR A 201 17.73 0.23 1.56
C THR A 201 17.36 1.62 2.06
N ARG A 202 17.80 1.94 3.29
CA ARG A 202 17.54 3.24 3.93
C ARG A 202 18.01 4.48 3.14
N TYR A 203 19.06 4.38 2.33
CA TYR A 203 19.54 5.52 1.53
C TYR A 203 18.57 5.85 0.40
N ASP A 204 18.07 4.83 -0.28
CA ASP A 204 17.07 5.00 -1.34
C ASP A 204 15.77 5.57 -0.76
N VAL A 205 15.34 5.07 0.41
CA VAL A 205 14.17 5.63 1.12
C VAL A 205 14.42 7.07 1.58
N ALA A 206 15.62 7.42 2.01
CA ALA A 206 15.95 8.79 2.43
C ALA A 206 15.88 9.76 1.25
N GLU A 207 16.47 9.38 0.11
CA GLU A 207 16.38 10.17 -1.13
C GLU A 207 14.93 10.34 -1.56
N CYS A 208 14.16 9.25 -1.65
CA CYS A 208 12.74 9.29 -2.00
C CYS A 208 11.91 10.11 -1.01
N PHE A 209 12.19 10.05 0.30
CA PHE A 209 11.44 10.81 1.29
C PHE A 209 11.63 12.32 1.10
N LEU A 210 12.86 12.77 0.88
CA LEU A 210 13.16 14.16 0.55
C LEU A 210 12.53 14.56 -0.80
N HIS A 211 12.68 13.71 -1.82
CA HIS A 211 12.10 13.89 -3.15
C HIS A 211 10.59 14.15 -3.08
N GLU A 212 9.83 13.25 -2.46
CA GLU A 212 8.38 13.41 -2.36
C GLU A 212 7.96 14.59 -1.47
N ALA A 213 8.76 14.96 -0.47
CA ALA A 213 8.52 16.18 0.30
C ALA A 213 8.64 17.45 -0.56
N LEU A 214 9.62 17.50 -1.45
CA LEU A 214 9.81 18.63 -2.38
C LEU A 214 8.65 18.73 -3.37
N HIS A 215 8.17 17.60 -3.90
CA HIS A 215 6.93 17.58 -4.69
C HIS A 215 5.75 18.13 -3.90
N GLN A 216 5.55 17.68 -2.67
CA GLN A 216 4.50 18.14 -1.78
C GLN A 216 4.62 19.63 -1.44
N LYS A 217 5.84 20.18 -1.37
CA LYS A 217 6.09 21.63 -1.23
C LYS A 217 5.66 22.37 -2.48
N LEU A 218 6.03 21.87 -3.66
CA LEU A 218 5.69 22.48 -4.95
C LEU A 218 4.18 22.53 -5.17
N PHE A 219 3.46 21.42 -4.94
CA PHE A 219 2.01 21.37 -5.07
C PHE A 219 1.32 22.44 -4.21
N ARG A 220 1.79 22.64 -2.97
CA ARG A 220 1.26 23.69 -2.09
C ARG A 220 1.49 25.09 -2.65
N ILE A 221 2.65 25.36 -3.23
CA ILE A 221 2.92 26.68 -3.83
C ILE A 221 2.00 26.90 -5.03
N GLU A 222 1.83 25.89 -5.89
CA GLU A 222 0.94 25.96 -7.06
C GLU A 222 -0.53 26.15 -6.70
N THR A 223 -0.99 25.57 -5.59
CA THR A 223 -2.36 25.82 -5.11
C THR A 223 -2.58 27.26 -4.66
N GLY A 224 -1.52 27.92 -4.16
CA GLY A 224 -1.60 29.28 -3.64
C GLY A 224 -1.34 30.36 -4.69
N ILE A 225 -0.54 30.06 -5.72
CA ILE A 225 -0.08 31.01 -6.72
C ILE A 225 -0.04 30.32 -8.09
N ASN A 226 -0.72 30.90 -9.08
CA ASN A 226 -0.50 30.51 -10.47
C ASN A 226 0.90 30.97 -10.90
N PHE A 227 1.80 30.02 -11.16
CA PHE A 227 3.12 30.34 -11.74
C PHE A 227 3.02 30.87 -13.17
N PHE A 228 1.89 30.64 -13.83
CA PHE A 228 1.67 30.99 -15.22
C PHE A 228 0.47 31.91 -15.40
N GLU A 229 0.49 32.69 -16.48
CA GLU A 229 -0.67 33.46 -16.89
C GLU A 229 -1.80 32.52 -17.32
N ASN A 230 -3.06 32.95 -17.19
CA ASN A 230 -4.24 32.12 -17.46
C ASN A 230 -4.30 31.53 -18.89
N ASN A 231 -3.49 32.04 -19.82
CA ASN A 231 -3.43 31.60 -21.22
C ASN A 231 -2.16 30.81 -21.57
N SER A 232 -1.30 30.52 -20.59
CA SER A 232 -0.13 29.68 -20.83
C SER A 232 -0.58 28.25 -21.18
N PRO A 233 0.01 27.61 -22.19
CA PRO A 233 -0.33 26.24 -22.55
C PRO A 233 -0.01 25.29 -21.40
N LYS A 234 -1.04 24.57 -20.91
CA LYS A 234 -0.88 23.57 -19.83
C LYS A 234 0.03 22.39 -20.20
N GLU A 235 0.33 22.21 -21.48
CA GLU A 235 1.16 21.12 -22.01
C GLU A 235 2.61 21.55 -22.32
N GLU A 236 3.05 22.74 -21.90
CA GLU A 236 4.45 23.13 -22.08
C GLU A 236 5.38 22.13 -21.38
N LYS A 237 6.22 21.46 -22.18
CA LYS A 237 7.24 20.54 -21.67
C LYS A 237 8.59 21.24 -21.75
N TYR A 238 9.28 21.31 -20.63
CA TYR A 238 10.64 21.84 -20.56
C TYR A 238 11.65 20.71 -20.35
N TYR A 239 12.91 21.01 -20.63
CA TYR A 239 14.02 20.07 -20.50
C TYR A 239 14.79 20.41 -19.22
N SER A 240 14.99 19.40 -18.37
CA SER A 240 15.92 19.50 -17.24
C SER A 240 17.35 19.24 -17.74
N PRO A 241 18.37 19.99 -17.30
CA PRO A 241 19.77 19.70 -17.67
C PRO A 241 20.26 18.33 -17.16
N TRP A 242 19.50 17.67 -16.28
CA TRP A 242 19.83 16.38 -15.68
C TRP A 242 19.11 15.20 -16.32
N ARG A 243 18.21 15.42 -17.28
CA ARG A 243 17.42 14.36 -17.94
C ARG A 243 17.22 14.63 -19.42
N THR A 244 17.00 13.57 -20.20
CA THR A 244 16.82 13.65 -21.65
C THR A 244 15.35 13.70 -22.08
N ASP A 245 14.40 13.41 -21.19
CA ASP A 245 12.97 13.41 -21.48
C ASP A 245 12.28 14.74 -21.11
N PRO A 246 11.43 15.33 -21.98
CA PRO A 246 10.75 16.60 -21.73
C PRO A 246 9.56 16.41 -20.77
N ARG A 247 9.39 17.33 -19.83
CA ARG A 247 8.44 17.22 -18.71
C ARG A 247 7.69 18.53 -18.44
N PRO A 248 6.48 18.49 -17.85
CA PRO A 248 5.85 19.70 -17.32
C PRO A 248 6.74 20.38 -16.27
N LEU A 249 6.59 21.70 -16.04
CA LEU A 249 7.41 22.46 -15.08
C LEU A 249 7.44 21.82 -13.68
N GLN A 250 6.30 21.28 -13.25
CA GLN A 250 6.11 20.54 -11.99
C GLN A 250 7.13 19.42 -11.76
N MET A 251 7.64 18.83 -12.84
CA MET A 251 8.59 17.71 -12.82
C MET A 251 10.03 18.17 -13.12
N ILE A 252 10.27 19.49 -13.14
CA ILE A 252 11.58 20.13 -13.42
C ILE A 252 12.06 20.90 -12.20
N LEU A 253 11.15 21.54 -11.48
CA LEU A 253 11.38 22.03 -10.12
C LEU A 253 11.29 20.85 -9.14
N HIS A 254 12.09 19.83 -9.40
CA HIS A 254 12.25 18.66 -8.54
C HIS A 254 13.66 18.68 -7.93
#